data_AF-A0A015MPH8-F1
#
_entry.id   AF-A0A015MPH8-F1
#
_cell.length_a   1.000
_cell.length_b   1.000
_cell.length_c   1.000
_cell.angle_alpha   90.00
_cell.angle_beta   90.00
_cell.angle_gamma   90.00
#
_symmetry.space_group_name_H-M   'P 1'
#
loop_
_entity.id
_entity.type
_entity.pdbx_description
1 polymer ?
#
loop_
_entity_poly.entity_id
_entity_poly.type
_entity_poly.pdbx_seq_one_letter_code
_entity_poly.pdbx_strand_id
1 'polypeptide(L)'
;MSRSYSQAARKALSEKEQEKEREEEREEEREEERKKELYSKGCVAQCINFVVGKASKEVNVLDVEEKFSRNLATILARDNEYRLNKLKGDIRFYGNNEYVKYFKNFLSDKENNTKPMMISKICSKFYMVVKNDPNVPTKFLEHLKKVGSYMVSVRGILECARNSQYKSLFSNVQIIKVDPVIINKQPIYSWKNIIKRFIDEDKYNRFMDRCSKNPEVMERINKVYTVHTDNATREQQLLDGIDVIQCNTYLHAELGILALIINKKINSRVFIAVSKSCCYLCGLYLDFVIKQGYNIAIYGKHMKLYSRWIFPHVDNNDFNTRSLKFLLENLNRIIEKNLNNHIKSLPAGPDSPGNSPDPYNSDDDVYEYAKFNGLNNYTLIN
;
A
#
# COMPACT_ATOMS: atom_id res chain seq x y z
N MET A 1 -37.73 -23.21 -47.88
CA MET A 1 -36.34 -23.09 -47.39
C MET A 1 -35.87 -21.65 -47.11
N SER A 2 -36.52 -20.57 -47.60
CA SER A 2 -35.98 -19.20 -47.44
C SER A 2 -36.15 -18.54 -46.06
N ARG A 3 -37.14 -18.95 -45.24
CA ARG A 3 -37.36 -18.37 -43.89
C ARG A 3 -36.32 -18.79 -42.85
N SER A 4 -35.73 -19.98 -42.98
CA SER A 4 -34.71 -20.48 -42.04
C SER A 4 -33.36 -19.77 -42.23
N TYR A 5 -33.00 -19.46 -43.48
CA TYR A 5 -31.76 -18.75 -43.81
C TYR A 5 -31.77 -17.30 -43.28
N SER A 6 -32.92 -16.62 -43.32
CA SER A 6 -33.02 -15.23 -42.83
C SER A 6 -32.95 -15.11 -41.31
N GLN A 7 -33.36 -16.14 -40.56
CA GLN A 7 -33.24 -16.15 -39.09
C GLN A 7 -31.80 -16.41 -38.63
N ALA A 8 -31.10 -17.36 -39.29
CA ALA A 8 -29.70 -17.63 -39.00
C ALA A 8 -28.79 -16.42 -39.31
N ALA A 9 -29.04 -15.73 -40.43
CA ALA A 9 -28.29 -14.52 -40.80
C ALA A 9 -28.49 -13.37 -39.80
N ARG A 10 -29.72 -13.14 -39.32
CA ARG A 10 -30.02 -12.11 -38.31
C ARG A 10 -29.38 -12.42 -36.95
N LYS A 11 -29.35 -13.70 -36.56
CA LYS A 11 -28.70 -14.12 -35.32
C LYS A 11 -27.19 -13.92 -35.36
N ALA A 12 -26.55 -14.28 -36.49
CA ALA A 12 -25.12 -14.07 -36.70
C ALA A 12 -24.72 -12.58 -36.75
N LEU A 13 -25.59 -11.71 -37.28
CA LEU A 13 -25.43 -10.26 -37.26
C LEU A 13 -25.52 -9.71 -35.83
N SER A 14 -26.53 -10.12 -35.06
CA SER A 14 -26.71 -9.73 -33.66
C SER A 14 -25.56 -10.22 -32.76
N GLU A 15 -25.05 -11.44 -32.99
CA GLU A 15 -23.89 -11.97 -32.25
C GLU A 15 -22.60 -11.19 -32.58
N LYS A 16 -22.40 -10.80 -33.86
CA LYS A 16 -21.29 -9.94 -34.27
C LYS A 16 -21.38 -8.53 -33.69
N GLU A 17 -22.58 -7.94 -33.63
CA GLU A 17 -22.79 -6.63 -33.01
C GLU A 17 -22.49 -6.66 -31.51
N GLN A 18 -22.96 -7.69 -30.79
CA GLN A 18 -22.64 -7.87 -29.37
C GLN A 18 -21.16 -8.16 -29.11
N GLU A 19 -20.47 -8.87 -30.00
CA GLU A 19 -19.04 -9.10 -29.87
C GLU A 19 -18.23 -7.83 -30.11
N LYS A 20 -18.68 -6.98 -31.05
CA LYS A 20 -18.09 -5.67 -31.31
C LYS A 20 -18.30 -4.70 -30.13
N GLU A 21 -19.49 -4.65 -29.54
CA GLU A 21 -19.75 -3.85 -28.33
C GLU A 21 -18.87 -4.31 -27.15
N ARG A 22 -18.68 -5.62 -26.95
CA ARG A 22 -17.79 -6.16 -25.90
C ARG A 22 -16.31 -5.88 -26.18
N GLU A 23 -15.88 -5.80 -27.43
CA GLU A 23 -14.52 -5.37 -27.77
C GLU A 23 -14.32 -3.88 -27.54
N GLU A 24 -15.31 -3.04 -27.87
CA GLU A 24 -15.31 -1.60 -27.62
C GLU A 24 -15.26 -1.31 -26.11
N GLU A 25 -16.08 -1.96 -25.28
CA GLU A 25 -16.01 -1.82 -23.81
C GLU A 25 -14.63 -2.22 -23.24
N ARG A 26 -14.04 -3.33 -23.74
CA ARG A 26 -12.69 -3.77 -23.31
C ARG A 26 -11.60 -2.82 -23.77
N GLU A 27 -11.79 -2.14 -24.90
CA GLU A 27 -10.84 -1.16 -25.41
C GLU A 27 -10.93 0.16 -24.62
N GLU A 28 -12.14 0.59 -24.25
CA GLU A 28 -12.38 1.72 -23.36
C GLU A 28 -11.77 1.48 -21.96
N GLU A 29 -11.98 0.31 -21.36
CA GLU A 29 -11.40 -0.06 -20.06
C GLU A 29 -9.85 -0.04 -20.10
N ARG A 30 -9.26 -0.53 -21.20
CA ARG A 30 -7.80 -0.48 -21.42
C ARG A 30 -7.29 0.95 -21.63
N GLU A 31 -8.04 1.79 -22.33
CA GLU A 31 -7.68 3.19 -22.53
C GLU A 31 -7.72 3.97 -21.20
N GLU A 32 -8.70 3.65 -20.36
CA GLU A 32 -8.84 4.22 -19.03
C GLU A 32 -7.68 3.83 -18.10
N GLU A 33 -7.26 2.55 -18.10
CA GLU A 33 -6.05 2.13 -17.39
C GLU A 33 -4.79 2.87 -17.87
N ARG A 34 -4.63 3.06 -19.18
CA ARG A 34 -3.48 3.79 -19.75
C ARG A 34 -3.44 5.24 -19.27
N LYS A 35 -4.59 5.91 -19.22
CA LYS A 35 -4.72 7.29 -18.71
C LYS A 35 -4.36 7.37 -17.23
N LYS A 36 -4.88 6.44 -16.40
CA LYS A 36 -4.56 6.30 -14.97
C LYS A 36 -3.05 6.10 -14.73
N GLU A 37 -2.38 5.37 -15.62
CA GLU A 37 -0.96 5.05 -15.53
C GLU A 37 -0.04 6.22 -15.95
N LEU A 38 -0.37 6.89 -17.07
CA LEU A 38 0.33 8.11 -17.52
C LEU A 38 0.30 9.20 -16.45
N TYR A 39 -0.87 9.36 -15.82
CA TYR A 39 -1.08 10.33 -14.75
C TYR A 39 -0.14 10.14 -13.56
N SER A 40 -0.04 8.91 -13.09
CA SER A 40 0.82 8.58 -11.96
C SER A 40 2.29 8.91 -12.29
N LYS A 41 2.72 8.69 -13.55
CA LYS A 41 4.10 8.88 -14.02
C LYS A 41 4.51 10.35 -14.04
N GLY A 42 3.62 11.25 -14.45
CA GLY A 42 3.87 12.69 -14.48
C GLY A 42 4.12 13.29 -13.10
N CYS A 43 3.32 12.91 -12.09
CA CYS A 43 3.42 13.44 -10.72
C CYS A 43 4.75 13.09 -10.05
N VAL A 44 5.25 11.88 -10.28
CA VAL A 44 6.50 11.39 -9.69
C VAL A 44 7.72 12.14 -10.21
N ALA A 45 7.74 12.46 -11.50
CA ALA A 45 8.89 13.11 -12.14
C ALA A 45 9.25 14.48 -11.53
N GLN A 46 8.34 15.08 -10.75
CA GLN A 46 8.52 16.41 -10.14
C GLN A 46 8.81 16.38 -8.64
N CYS A 47 8.29 15.38 -7.91
CA CYS A 47 8.53 15.24 -6.48
C CYS A 47 10.01 14.95 -6.16
N ILE A 48 10.76 14.51 -7.16
CA ILE A 48 12.16 14.12 -7.05
C ILE A 48 13.13 15.30 -6.81
N ASN A 49 12.77 16.54 -7.18
CA ASN A 49 13.73 17.65 -7.19
C ASN A 49 13.93 18.43 -5.87
N PHE A 50 13.23 18.10 -4.77
CA PHE A 50 13.10 19.05 -3.64
C PHE A 50 13.68 18.64 -2.26
N VAL A 51 14.29 17.46 -2.07
CA VAL A 51 14.42 16.90 -0.70
C VAL A 51 15.81 16.36 -0.37
N VAL A 52 16.60 17.18 0.34
CA VAL A 52 17.87 16.78 0.96
C VAL A 52 17.90 17.31 2.40
N GLY A 53 17.89 16.41 3.40
CA GLY A 53 18.31 16.73 4.78
C GLY A 53 17.64 16.00 5.95
N LYS A 54 18.49 15.29 6.73
CA LYS A 54 18.43 14.85 8.16
C LYS A 54 17.93 13.44 8.55
N ALA A 55 18.81 12.77 9.29
CA ALA A 55 18.67 11.48 9.98
C ALA A 55 19.09 11.58 11.47
N SER A 56 18.58 10.70 12.34
CA SER A 56 19.15 10.27 13.66
C SER A 56 18.16 9.29 14.34
N LYS A 57 18.44 8.41 15.31
CA LYS A 57 19.60 7.77 15.98
C LYS A 57 19.02 6.57 16.78
N GLU A 58 19.74 5.46 16.94
CA GLU A 58 19.30 4.24 17.66
C GLU A 58 19.58 4.26 19.18
N VAL A 59 18.83 3.43 19.93
CA VAL A 59 18.85 3.29 21.41
C VAL A 59 19.09 1.84 21.86
N ASN A 60 19.69 1.72 23.05
CA ASN A 60 20.37 0.60 23.70
C ASN A 60 19.55 -0.64 24.15
N VAL A 61 20.33 -1.62 24.64
CA VAL A 61 20.15 -3.07 24.69
C VAL A 61 19.29 -3.59 25.87
N LEU A 62 18.42 -4.56 25.56
CA LEU A 62 17.65 -5.44 26.45
C LEU A 62 18.09 -6.90 26.20
N ASP A 63 17.74 -7.83 27.11
CA ASP A 63 17.82 -9.29 26.88
C ASP A 63 17.19 -9.66 25.54
N VAL A 64 17.83 -10.55 24.80
CA VAL A 64 17.66 -10.68 23.35
C VAL A 64 16.26 -11.14 22.96
N GLU A 65 15.67 -12.11 23.68
CA GLU A 65 14.32 -12.61 23.42
C GLU A 65 13.25 -11.60 23.88
N GLU A 66 13.48 -10.96 25.04
CA GLU A 66 12.60 -9.91 25.55
C GLU A 66 12.63 -8.66 24.65
N LYS A 67 13.81 -8.31 24.12
CA LYS A 67 14.05 -7.22 23.18
C LYS A 67 13.32 -7.49 21.88
N PHE A 68 13.48 -8.68 21.30
CA PHE A 68 12.79 -9.05 20.07
C PHE A 68 11.26 -9.01 20.26
N SER A 69 10.76 -9.62 21.33
CA SER A 69 9.33 -9.68 21.65
C SER A 69 8.74 -8.29 21.90
N ARG A 70 9.43 -7.44 22.68
CA ARG A 70 9.00 -6.05 22.97
C ARG A 70 8.99 -5.21 21.70
N ASN A 71 10.01 -5.35 20.85
CA ASN A 71 10.10 -4.59 19.61
C ASN A 71 9.04 -5.04 18.60
N LEU A 72 8.76 -6.35 18.49
CA LEU A 72 7.67 -6.88 17.68
C LEU A 72 6.32 -6.35 18.17
N ALA A 73 6.08 -6.38 19.49
CA ALA A 73 4.88 -5.81 20.09
C ALA A 73 4.73 -4.30 19.81
N THR A 74 5.83 -3.55 19.83
CA THR A 74 5.85 -2.10 19.56
C THR A 74 5.51 -1.78 18.10
N ILE A 75 6.10 -2.51 17.15
CA ILE A 75 5.82 -2.36 15.72
C ILE A 75 4.34 -2.61 15.45
N LEU A 76 3.80 -3.68 16.03
CA LEU A 76 2.45 -4.12 15.74
C LEU A 76 1.38 -3.33 16.49
N ALA A 77 1.69 -2.77 17.66
CA ALA A 77 0.79 -1.86 18.35
C ALA A 77 0.45 -0.63 17.50
N ARG A 78 1.42 -0.08 16.76
CA ARG A 78 1.21 1.08 15.87
C ARG A 78 0.32 0.76 14.69
N ASP A 79 0.59 -0.34 14.00
CA ASP A 79 -0.19 -0.73 12.82
C ASP A 79 -1.60 -1.21 13.20
N ASN A 80 -1.74 -1.81 14.39
CA ASN A 80 -3.03 -2.19 14.96
C ASN A 80 -3.89 -0.97 15.32
N GLU A 81 -3.33 0.16 15.76
CA GLU A 81 -4.13 1.34 16.14
C GLU A 81 -5.02 1.86 15.01
N TYR A 82 -4.48 1.99 13.79
CA TYR A 82 -5.24 2.42 12.63
C TYR A 82 -6.36 1.43 12.28
N ARG A 83 -6.06 0.12 12.31
CA ARG A 83 -7.02 -0.94 12.02
C ARG A 83 -8.10 -1.03 13.09
N LEU A 84 -7.72 -0.85 14.34
CA LEU A 84 -8.61 -0.80 15.48
C LEU A 84 -9.58 0.39 15.39
N ASN A 85 -9.10 1.55 14.93
CA ASN A 85 -9.98 2.70 14.70
C ASN A 85 -11.03 2.43 13.61
N LYS A 86 -10.68 1.69 12.55
CA LYS A 86 -11.67 1.23 11.57
C LYS A 86 -12.69 0.27 12.16
N LEU A 87 -12.24 -0.72 12.93
CA LEU A 87 -13.13 -1.64 13.64
C LEU A 87 -14.06 -0.91 14.62
N LYS A 88 -13.56 0.10 15.35
CA LYS A 88 -14.37 0.98 16.20
C LYS A 88 -15.41 1.76 15.39
N GLY A 89 -15.06 2.20 14.18
CA GLY A 89 -16.00 2.80 13.25
C GLY A 89 -17.14 1.85 12.89
N ASP A 90 -16.82 0.60 12.56
CA ASP A 90 -17.83 -0.43 12.26
C ASP A 90 -18.69 -0.78 13.49
N ILE A 91 -18.11 -0.85 14.69
CA ILE A 91 -18.86 -1.08 15.93
C ILE A 91 -19.90 0.02 16.16
N ARG A 92 -19.54 1.28 15.85
CA ARG A 92 -20.48 2.41 15.95
C ARG A 92 -21.56 2.32 14.86
N PHE A 93 -21.17 2.03 13.63
CA PHE A 93 -22.07 2.00 12.48
C PHE A 93 -23.08 0.85 12.55
N TYR A 94 -22.61 -0.35 12.89
CA TYR A 94 -23.43 -1.56 13.01
C TYR A 94 -23.90 -1.83 14.44
N GLY A 95 -23.95 -0.82 15.32
CA GLY A 95 -24.20 -1.00 16.76
C GLY A 95 -25.54 -1.67 17.13
N ASN A 96 -26.50 -1.71 16.21
CA ASN A 96 -27.79 -2.39 16.38
C ASN A 96 -27.75 -3.88 15.98
N ASN A 97 -26.69 -4.33 15.30
CA ASN A 97 -26.52 -5.75 14.95
C ASN A 97 -26.14 -6.54 16.21
N GLU A 98 -26.78 -7.69 16.43
CA GLU A 98 -26.64 -8.48 17.66
C GLU A 98 -25.20 -8.95 17.89
N TYR A 99 -24.50 -9.40 16.85
CA TYR A 99 -23.10 -9.84 16.94
C TYR A 99 -22.16 -8.67 17.27
N VAL A 100 -22.40 -7.52 16.66
CA VAL A 100 -21.60 -6.32 16.91
C VAL A 100 -21.84 -5.78 18.32
N LYS A 101 -23.09 -5.80 18.80
CA LYS A 101 -23.46 -5.43 20.16
C LYS A 101 -22.85 -6.37 21.19
N TYR A 102 -22.92 -7.68 20.95
CA TYR A 102 -22.28 -8.70 21.78
C TYR A 102 -20.76 -8.48 21.86
N PHE A 103 -20.10 -8.27 20.71
CA PHE A 103 -18.67 -7.99 20.65
C PHE A 103 -18.28 -6.71 21.39
N LYS A 104 -19.09 -5.65 21.24
CA LYS A 104 -18.87 -4.38 21.94
C LYS A 104 -18.93 -4.55 23.46
N ASN A 105 -19.95 -5.24 23.96
CA ASN A 105 -20.09 -5.50 25.41
C ASN A 105 -18.88 -6.31 25.92
N PHE A 106 -18.48 -7.35 25.19
CA PHE A 106 -17.32 -8.17 25.53
C PHE A 106 -15.99 -7.39 25.56
N LEU A 107 -15.85 -6.35 24.73
CA LEU A 107 -14.69 -5.46 24.76
C LEU A 107 -14.74 -4.49 25.95
N SER A 108 -15.90 -3.88 26.22
CA SER A 108 -16.06 -2.89 27.29
C SER A 108 -15.86 -3.47 28.69
N ASP A 109 -16.20 -4.75 28.91
CA ASP A 109 -15.88 -5.47 30.15
C ASP A 109 -14.35 -5.59 30.41
N LYS A 110 -13.52 -5.28 29.42
CA LYS A 110 -12.06 -5.41 29.46
C LYS A 110 -11.33 -4.07 29.30
N GLU A 111 -12.03 -2.94 29.17
CA GLU A 111 -11.45 -1.69 28.65
C GLU A 111 -10.42 -0.98 29.57
N ASN A 112 -10.32 -1.31 30.85
CA ASN A 112 -9.56 -0.48 31.78
C ASN A 112 -8.02 -0.54 31.65
N ASN A 113 -7.42 -1.45 30.87
CA ASN A 113 -5.96 -1.47 30.59
C ASN A 113 -5.54 -2.41 29.43
N THR A 114 -6.44 -2.68 28.47
CA THR A 114 -6.21 -3.73 27.48
C THR A 114 -5.19 -3.31 26.42
N LYS A 115 -4.00 -3.93 26.47
CA LYS A 115 -2.92 -3.75 25.49
C LYS A 115 -3.42 -4.12 24.07
N PRO A 116 -2.97 -3.46 22.98
CA PRO A 116 -3.41 -3.74 21.61
C PRO A 116 -3.36 -5.23 21.21
N MET A 117 -2.39 -5.98 21.74
CA MET A 117 -2.25 -7.41 21.51
C MET A 117 -3.43 -8.23 22.06
N MET A 118 -3.96 -7.84 23.20
CA MET A 118 -5.09 -8.52 23.83
C MET A 118 -6.40 -8.24 23.06
N ILE A 119 -6.55 -7.03 22.51
CA ILE A 119 -7.64 -6.72 21.57
C ILE A 119 -7.53 -7.60 20.32
N SER A 120 -6.32 -7.75 19.77
CA SER A 120 -6.09 -8.64 18.63
C SER A 120 -6.46 -10.10 18.95
N LYS A 121 -6.07 -10.62 20.12
CA LYS A 121 -6.47 -11.97 20.57
C LYS A 121 -7.99 -12.12 20.66
N ILE A 122 -8.68 -11.13 21.23
CA ILE A 122 -10.15 -11.12 21.32
C ILE A 122 -10.78 -11.14 19.92
N CYS A 123 -10.29 -10.28 19.00
CA CYS A 123 -10.79 -10.21 17.63
C CYS A 123 -10.59 -11.53 16.89
N SER A 124 -9.43 -12.17 17.07
CA SER A 124 -9.10 -13.47 16.49
C SER A 124 -10.08 -14.56 16.95
N LYS A 125 -10.30 -14.67 18.28
CA LYS A 125 -11.25 -15.64 18.84
C LYS A 125 -12.68 -15.39 18.35
N PHE A 126 -13.12 -14.14 18.40
CA PHE A 126 -14.47 -13.79 17.98
C PHE A 126 -14.68 -14.07 16.49
N TYR A 127 -13.70 -13.71 15.65
CA TYR A 127 -13.73 -14.00 14.21
C TYR A 127 -13.91 -15.50 13.94
N MET A 128 -13.19 -16.36 14.66
CA MET A 128 -13.29 -17.81 14.43
C MET A 128 -14.68 -18.38 14.73
N VAL A 129 -15.40 -17.79 15.69
CA VAL A 129 -16.77 -18.18 16.01
C VAL A 129 -17.75 -17.70 14.93
N VAL A 130 -17.57 -16.48 14.41
CA VAL A 130 -18.60 -15.82 13.59
C VAL A 130 -18.29 -15.78 12.09
N LYS A 131 -17.12 -16.27 11.63
CA LYS A 131 -16.64 -16.12 10.23
C LYS A 131 -17.54 -16.73 9.16
N ASN A 132 -18.35 -17.72 9.51
CA ASN A 132 -19.26 -18.40 8.59
C ASN A 132 -20.71 -17.94 8.75
N ASP A 133 -20.98 -17.00 9.67
CA ASP A 133 -22.34 -16.56 9.96
C ASP A 133 -22.76 -15.43 8.99
N PRO A 134 -23.81 -15.65 8.19
CA PRO A 134 -24.25 -14.68 7.19
C PRO A 134 -24.86 -13.40 7.79
N ASN A 135 -25.25 -13.42 9.07
CA ASN A 135 -25.87 -12.27 9.76
C ASN A 135 -24.83 -11.26 10.26
N VAL A 136 -23.54 -11.58 10.14
CA VAL A 136 -22.45 -10.70 10.54
C VAL A 136 -22.16 -9.71 9.41
N PRO A 137 -22.11 -8.40 9.68
CA PRO A 137 -21.80 -7.42 8.64
C PRO A 137 -20.42 -7.67 8.03
N THR A 138 -20.35 -7.80 6.70
CA THR A 138 -19.11 -8.16 5.98
C THR A 138 -17.94 -7.22 6.29
N LYS A 139 -18.18 -5.91 6.30
CA LYS A 139 -17.14 -4.91 6.61
C LYS A 139 -16.59 -5.06 8.03
N PHE A 140 -17.49 -5.26 9.00
CA PHE A 140 -17.11 -5.54 10.38
C PHE A 140 -16.27 -6.82 10.46
N LEU A 141 -16.71 -7.89 9.79
CA LEU A 141 -16.00 -9.16 9.76
C LEU A 141 -14.59 -9.04 9.14
N GLU A 142 -14.44 -8.26 8.07
CA GLU A 142 -13.14 -7.99 7.45
C GLU A 142 -12.19 -7.24 8.37
N HIS A 143 -12.66 -6.18 9.02
CA HIS A 143 -11.82 -5.41 9.95
C HIS A 143 -11.51 -6.22 11.21
N LEU A 144 -12.45 -7.02 11.70
CA LEU A 144 -12.27 -7.97 12.80
C LEU A 144 -11.17 -8.99 12.46
N LYS A 145 -11.23 -9.60 11.26
CA LYS A 145 -10.19 -10.53 10.76
C LYS A 145 -8.82 -9.85 10.72
N LYS A 146 -8.76 -8.64 10.14
CA LYS A 146 -7.51 -7.88 10.00
C LYS A 146 -6.90 -7.58 11.38
N VAL A 147 -7.68 -7.09 12.33
CA VAL A 147 -7.22 -6.85 13.71
C VAL A 147 -6.82 -8.16 14.40
N GLY A 148 -7.58 -9.24 14.21
CA GLY A 148 -7.28 -10.57 14.76
C GLY A 148 -5.99 -11.20 14.23
N SER A 149 -5.64 -10.94 12.98
CA SER A 149 -4.46 -11.52 12.32
C SER A 149 -3.12 -11.05 12.91
N TYR A 150 -3.08 -9.94 13.65
CA TYR A 150 -1.86 -9.44 14.29
C TYR A 150 -1.33 -10.43 15.32
N MET A 151 -2.17 -10.90 16.24
CA MET A 151 -1.78 -11.89 17.26
C MET A 151 -1.29 -13.19 16.63
N VAL A 152 -1.93 -13.62 15.54
CA VAL A 152 -1.57 -14.84 14.80
C VAL A 152 -0.19 -14.67 14.16
N SER A 153 0.05 -13.52 13.54
CA SER A 153 1.33 -13.19 12.92
C SER A 153 2.45 -13.06 13.96
N VAL A 154 2.18 -12.44 15.11
CA VAL A 154 3.13 -12.34 16.24
C VAL A 154 3.56 -13.72 16.67
N ARG A 155 2.58 -14.60 16.87
CA ARG A 155 2.82 -15.96 17.31
C ARG A 155 3.69 -16.71 16.32
N GLY A 156 3.35 -16.68 15.03
CA GLY A 156 4.14 -17.34 14.00
C GLY A 156 5.57 -16.80 13.91
N ILE A 157 5.76 -15.47 14.10
CA ILE A 157 7.08 -14.86 14.15
C ILE A 157 7.86 -15.31 15.39
N LEU A 158 7.22 -15.35 16.58
CA LEU A 158 7.85 -15.78 17.82
C LEU A 158 8.20 -17.26 17.82
N GLU A 159 7.30 -18.12 17.31
CA GLU A 159 7.54 -19.56 17.13
C GLU A 159 8.73 -19.79 16.20
N CYS A 160 8.79 -19.06 15.08
CA CYS A 160 9.93 -19.08 14.16
C CYS A 160 11.22 -18.61 14.86
N ALA A 161 11.14 -17.54 15.65
CA ALA A 161 12.29 -17.00 16.38
C ALA A 161 12.81 -17.92 17.49
N ARG A 162 11.93 -18.71 18.10
CA ARG A 162 12.27 -19.68 19.16
C ARG A 162 12.80 -21.00 18.62
N ASN A 163 12.55 -21.30 17.35
CA ASN A 163 13.07 -22.51 16.71
C ASN A 163 14.61 -22.54 16.82
N SER A 164 15.15 -23.64 17.35
CA SER A 164 16.59 -23.80 17.60
C SER A 164 17.46 -23.57 16.35
N GLN A 165 16.92 -23.86 15.16
CA GLN A 165 17.58 -23.63 13.88
C GLN A 165 17.78 -22.14 13.58
N TYR A 166 16.83 -21.29 13.95
CA TYR A 166 16.83 -19.86 13.62
C TYR A 166 17.15 -18.96 14.81
N LYS A 167 17.18 -19.50 16.04
CA LYS A 167 17.39 -18.75 17.29
C LYS A 167 18.60 -17.80 17.24
N SER A 168 19.71 -18.23 16.65
CA SER A 168 20.93 -17.40 16.49
C SER A 168 20.78 -16.27 15.46
N LEU A 169 19.88 -16.39 14.49
CA LEU A 169 19.57 -15.32 13.53
C LEU A 169 18.73 -14.23 14.23
N PHE A 170 17.75 -14.64 15.02
CA PHE A 170 16.89 -13.72 15.77
C PHE A 170 17.62 -13.08 16.95
N SER A 171 18.70 -13.70 17.44
CA SER A 171 19.44 -13.16 18.58
C SER A 171 20.19 -11.86 18.29
N ASN A 172 20.39 -11.54 17.01
CA ASN A 172 21.14 -10.38 16.56
C ASN A 172 20.24 -9.31 15.92
N VAL A 173 18.91 -9.41 16.11
CA VAL A 173 17.96 -8.47 15.50
C VAL A 173 18.09 -7.08 16.12
N GLN A 174 18.39 -6.10 15.27
CA GLN A 174 18.36 -4.70 15.61
C GLN A 174 17.08 -4.07 15.06
N ILE A 175 16.45 -3.23 15.88
CA ILE A 175 15.21 -2.54 15.52
C ILE A 175 15.55 -1.08 15.35
N ILE A 176 15.61 -0.68 14.08
CA ILE A 176 15.79 0.69 13.68
C ILE A 176 14.39 1.28 13.50
N LYS A 177 14.01 2.18 14.40
CA LYS A 177 12.83 3.00 14.19
C LYS A 177 13.19 4.10 13.19
N VAL A 178 12.59 4.05 12.01
CA VAL A 178 12.66 5.12 11.02
C VAL A 178 11.33 5.86 11.05
N ASP A 179 11.36 7.17 11.31
CA ASP A 179 10.16 7.98 11.22
C ASP A 179 9.77 8.14 9.74
N PRO A 180 8.46 8.11 9.41
CA PRO A 180 8.03 8.26 8.04
C PRO A 180 8.46 9.63 7.52
N VAL A 181 9.12 9.65 6.37
CA VAL A 181 9.47 10.91 5.69
C VAL A 181 8.26 11.33 4.88
N ILE A 182 7.62 12.40 5.35
CA ILE A 182 6.43 13.01 4.75
C ILE A 182 6.76 14.47 4.48
N ILE A 183 6.50 14.91 3.25
CA ILE A 183 6.61 16.33 2.91
C ILE A 183 5.23 16.83 2.63
N ASN A 184 4.79 17.71 3.52
CA ASN A 184 3.54 18.40 3.38
C ASN A 184 3.74 19.57 2.42
N LYS A 185 2.76 19.77 1.55
CA LYS A 185 2.71 20.94 0.65
C LYS A 185 3.94 21.06 -0.27
N GLN A 186 4.47 19.94 -0.76
CA GLN A 186 5.56 19.98 -1.72
C GLN A 186 5.09 20.65 -3.02
N PRO A 187 5.79 21.68 -3.51
CA PRO A 187 5.47 22.31 -4.79
C PRO A 187 5.75 21.33 -5.93
N ILE A 188 4.75 21.08 -6.76
CA ILE A 188 4.83 20.33 -8.02
C ILE A 188 4.32 21.24 -9.15
N TYR A 189 4.85 21.13 -10.37
CA TYR A 189 4.26 21.92 -11.45
C TYR A 189 2.88 21.39 -11.85
N SER A 190 2.11 22.29 -12.48
CA SER A 190 0.84 21.95 -13.10
C SER A 190 0.95 20.78 -14.06
N TRP A 191 -0.18 20.08 -14.19
CA TRP A 191 -0.36 19.02 -15.18
C TRP A 191 0.01 19.49 -16.59
N LYS A 192 -0.50 20.67 -16.98
CA LYS A 192 -0.23 21.32 -18.27
C LYS A 192 1.27 21.46 -18.53
N ASN A 193 1.99 22.01 -17.56
CA ASN A 193 3.43 22.25 -17.67
C ASN A 193 4.24 20.95 -17.81
N ILE A 194 3.77 19.83 -17.24
CA ILE A 194 4.41 18.52 -17.43
C ILE A 194 4.20 18.02 -18.83
N ILE A 195 2.94 17.91 -19.26
CA ILE A 195 2.59 17.23 -20.50
C ILE A 195 3.13 17.99 -21.71
N LYS A 196 3.12 19.33 -21.65
CA LYS A 196 3.70 20.18 -22.71
C LYS A 196 5.21 20.02 -22.91
N ARG A 197 5.93 19.36 -22.00
CA ARG A 197 7.34 19.00 -22.24
C ARG A 197 7.50 17.89 -23.28
N PHE A 198 6.43 17.15 -23.56
CA PHE A 198 6.44 15.99 -24.45
C PHE A 198 5.62 16.19 -25.72
N ILE A 199 4.61 17.07 -25.70
CA ILE A 199 3.70 17.30 -26.82
C ILE A 199 3.39 18.80 -26.98
N ASP A 200 3.05 19.20 -28.20
CA ASP A 200 2.63 20.56 -28.55
C ASP A 200 1.21 20.91 -28.02
N GLU A 201 0.85 22.20 -28.09
CA GLU A 201 -0.44 22.73 -27.59
C GLU A 201 -1.64 22.02 -28.19
N ASP A 202 -1.63 21.78 -29.50
CA ASP A 202 -2.75 21.17 -30.21
C ASP A 202 -2.94 19.71 -29.80
N LYS A 203 -1.83 18.97 -29.64
CA LYS A 203 -1.85 17.61 -29.09
C LYS A 203 -2.29 17.59 -27.63
N TYR A 204 -1.87 18.58 -26.83
CA TYR A 204 -2.30 18.71 -25.43
C TYR A 204 -3.81 18.88 -25.34
N ASN A 205 -4.40 19.81 -26.11
CA ASN A 205 -5.84 20.06 -26.11
C ASN A 205 -6.61 18.80 -26.50
N ARG A 206 -6.21 18.12 -27.58
CA ARG A 206 -6.81 16.83 -27.99
C ARG A 206 -6.67 15.73 -26.93
N PHE A 207 -5.55 15.71 -26.21
CA PHE A 207 -5.34 14.77 -25.11
C PHE A 207 -6.27 15.10 -23.92
N MET A 208 -6.39 16.37 -23.55
CA MET A 208 -7.27 16.81 -22.47
C MET A 208 -8.74 16.57 -22.76
N ASP A 209 -9.20 16.82 -24.00
CA ASP A 209 -10.58 16.51 -24.41
C ASP A 209 -10.91 15.02 -24.21
N ARG A 210 -9.95 14.13 -24.49
CA ARG A 210 -10.12 12.67 -24.28
C ARG A 210 -10.11 12.29 -22.80
N CYS A 211 -9.37 13.01 -21.96
CA CYS A 211 -9.36 12.79 -20.51
C CYS A 211 -10.65 13.28 -19.87
N SER A 212 -11.16 14.46 -20.29
CA SER A 212 -12.39 15.06 -19.78
C SER A 212 -13.64 14.20 -20.04
N LYS A 213 -13.61 13.36 -21.09
CA LYS A 213 -14.66 12.38 -21.38
C LYS A 213 -14.72 11.21 -20.38
N ASN A 214 -13.71 11.03 -19.54
CA ASN A 214 -13.67 9.97 -18.54
C ASN A 214 -13.69 10.58 -17.11
N PRO A 215 -14.85 10.54 -16.42
CA PRO A 215 -15.00 11.13 -15.09
C PRO A 215 -14.05 10.55 -14.05
N GLU A 216 -13.75 9.25 -14.09
CA GLU A 216 -12.83 8.62 -13.13
C GLU A 216 -11.39 9.15 -13.28
N VAL A 217 -10.95 9.33 -14.52
CA VAL A 217 -9.64 9.92 -14.82
C VAL A 217 -9.58 11.34 -14.29
N MET A 218 -10.61 12.15 -14.54
CA MET A 218 -10.69 13.52 -14.03
C MET A 218 -10.75 13.59 -12.51
N GLU A 219 -11.48 12.69 -11.86
CA GLU A 219 -11.53 12.60 -10.40
C GLU A 219 -10.15 12.27 -9.82
N ARG A 220 -9.43 11.33 -10.44
CA ARG A 220 -8.05 11.00 -10.04
C ARG A 220 -7.10 12.16 -10.27
N ILE A 221 -7.25 12.87 -11.40
CA ILE A 221 -6.52 14.10 -11.70
C ILE A 221 -6.70 15.13 -10.59
N ASN A 222 -7.95 15.38 -10.21
CA ASN A 222 -8.30 16.28 -9.13
C ASN A 222 -7.72 15.80 -7.80
N LYS A 223 -7.79 14.50 -7.47
CA LYS A 223 -7.25 13.93 -6.22
C LYS A 223 -5.75 14.14 -5.97
N VAL A 224 -4.93 14.46 -6.96
CA VAL A 224 -3.53 14.89 -6.69
C VAL A 224 -3.39 16.40 -6.75
N TYR A 225 -4.14 17.07 -7.63
CA TYR A 225 -3.93 18.48 -7.95
C TYR A 225 -4.86 19.46 -7.22
N THR A 226 -5.88 19.01 -6.48
CA THR A 226 -6.83 19.86 -5.74
C THR A 226 -6.78 19.67 -4.21
N VAL A 227 -5.76 18.97 -3.68
CA VAL A 227 -5.74 18.48 -2.29
C VAL A 227 -5.66 19.58 -1.21
N HIS A 228 -5.30 20.82 -1.56
CA HIS A 228 -5.03 21.88 -0.57
C HIS A 228 -5.65 23.26 -0.86
N THR A 229 -6.60 23.36 -1.79
CA THR A 229 -7.41 24.58 -1.90
C THR A 229 -8.57 24.49 -0.92
N ASP A 230 -8.63 25.40 0.06
CA ASP A 230 -9.79 25.57 0.94
C ASP A 230 -11.08 25.57 0.10
N ASN A 231 -12.14 24.95 0.63
CA ASN A 231 -13.39 24.51 -0.02
C ASN A 231 -14.25 25.61 -0.73
N ALA A 232 -13.68 26.58 -1.44
CA ALA A 232 -14.43 27.73 -1.94
C ALA A 232 -14.56 27.86 -3.47
N THR A 233 -13.83 27.12 -4.32
CA THR A 233 -14.01 27.30 -5.78
C THR A 233 -13.72 26.04 -6.60
N ARG A 234 -14.80 25.48 -7.16
CA ARG A 234 -14.88 24.18 -7.83
C ARG A 234 -14.25 24.16 -9.24
N GLU A 235 -13.26 23.28 -9.38
CA GLU A 235 -13.27 22.10 -10.27
C GLU A 235 -12.82 22.16 -11.74
N GLN A 236 -12.53 23.31 -12.38
CA GLN A 236 -11.95 23.26 -13.75
C GLN A 236 -10.91 24.32 -14.09
N GLN A 237 -10.89 25.46 -13.40
CA GLN A 237 -9.94 26.55 -13.71
C GLN A 237 -8.50 26.29 -13.18
N LEU A 238 -8.27 25.25 -12.37
CA LEU A 238 -7.02 25.07 -11.62
C LEU A 238 -5.96 24.20 -12.31
N LEU A 239 -6.33 23.30 -13.23
CA LEU A 239 -5.36 22.40 -13.90
C LEU A 239 -4.40 23.14 -14.83
N ASP A 240 -4.88 24.27 -15.38
CA ASP A 240 -4.18 25.08 -16.37
C ASP A 240 -3.77 26.47 -15.83
N GLY A 241 -4.33 26.91 -14.69
CA GLY A 241 -4.22 28.29 -14.17
C GLY A 241 -3.26 28.51 -13.00
N ILE A 242 -2.71 27.44 -12.40
CA ILE A 242 -1.73 27.54 -11.31
C ILE A 242 -0.46 26.79 -11.69
N ASP A 243 0.68 27.50 -11.75
CA ASP A 243 1.96 26.91 -12.15
C ASP A 243 2.52 25.91 -11.14
N VAL A 244 2.22 26.08 -9.85
CA VAL A 244 2.75 25.28 -8.74
C VAL A 244 1.64 24.85 -7.78
N ILE A 245 1.49 23.55 -7.60
CA ILE A 245 0.47 22.93 -6.75
C ILE A 245 1.14 22.30 -5.54
N GLN A 246 0.50 22.38 -4.38
CA GLN A 246 0.97 21.76 -3.16
C GLN A 246 0.44 20.33 -3.07
N CYS A 247 1.33 19.35 -2.90
CA CYS A 247 0.95 17.95 -2.72
C CYS A 247 1.63 17.34 -1.48
N ASN A 248 0.97 16.37 -0.86
CA ASN A 248 1.60 15.56 0.18
C ASN A 248 2.30 14.37 -0.48
N THR A 249 3.60 14.23 -0.24
CA THR A 249 4.44 13.17 -0.80
C THR A 249 5.00 12.30 0.32
N TYR A 250 5.27 11.03 0.01
CA TYR A 250 5.71 10.04 0.99
C TYR A 250 6.93 9.28 0.50
N LEU A 251 7.92 9.09 1.38
CA LEU A 251 9.00 8.15 1.14
C LEU A 251 8.49 6.74 1.40
N HIS A 252 8.57 5.89 0.40
CA HIS A 252 8.22 4.49 0.54
C HIS A 252 9.25 3.78 1.44
N ALA A 253 8.78 2.81 2.23
CA ALA A 253 9.61 2.11 3.21
C ALA A 253 10.84 1.46 2.58
N GLU A 254 10.69 0.85 1.40
CA GLU A 254 11.77 0.23 0.63
C GLU A 254 12.92 1.20 0.37
N LEU A 255 12.59 2.45 0.05
CA LEU A 255 13.57 3.47 -0.30
C LEU A 255 14.28 4.01 0.94
N GLY A 256 13.57 4.13 2.06
CA GLY A 256 14.18 4.46 3.34
C GLY A 256 15.20 3.40 3.76
N ILE A 257 14.87 2.11 3.59
CA ILE A 257 15.78 0.99 3.86
C ILE A 257 16.97 1.02 2.90
N LEU A 258 16.74 1.20 1.59
CA LEU A 258 17.81 1.27 0.60
C LEU A 258 18.75 2.44 0.86
N ALA A 259 18.23 3.63 1.18
CA ALA A 259 19.04 4.78 1.55
C ALA A 259 19.95 4.47 2.75
N LEU A 260 19.41 3.80 3.77
CA LEU A 260 20.19 3.38 4.94
C LEU A 260 21.30 2.38 4.59
N ILE A 261 21.02 1.39 3.74
CA ILE A 261 22.00 0.42 3.23
C ILE A 261 23.15 1.13 2.52
N ILE A 262 22.81 2.08 1.63
CA ILE A 262 23.79 2.81 0.82
C ILE A 262 24.63 3.76 1.70
N ASN A 263 23.99 4.53 2.59
CA ASN A 263 24.69 5.47 3.48
C ASN A 263 25.61 4.74 4.45
N LYS A 264 25.18 3.59 4.99
CA LYS A 264 26.02 2.74 5.86
C LYS A 264 27.02 1.88 5.07
N LYS A 265 27.04 1.95 3.73
CA LYS A 265 27.92 1.16 2.84
C LYS A 265 27.86 -0.35 3.15
N ILE A 266 26.65 -0.87 3.35
CA ILE A 266 26.44 -2.29 3.64
C ILE A 266 26.59 -3.07 2.32
N ASN A 267 27.72 -3.79 2.20
CA ASN A 267 28.07 -4.55 1.00
C ASN A 267 27.74 -6.06 1.13
N SER A 268 27.28 -6.51 2.30
CA SER A 268 26.84 -7.89 2.49
C SER A 268 25.56 -8.17 1.71
N ARG A 269 25.21 -9.46 1.57
CA ARG A 269 23.92 -9.85 0.98
C ARG A 269 22.79 -9.40 1.90
N VAL A 270 21.89 -8.57 1.38
CA VAL A 270 20.70 -8.09 2.12
C VAL A 270 19.44 -8.64 1.50
N PHE A 271 18.50 -9.08 2.33
CA PHE A 271 17.13 -9.39 1.93
C PHE A 271 16.18 -8.37 2.53
N ILE A 272 15.36 -7.73 1.69
CA ILE A 272 14.34 -6.76 2.10
C ILE A 272 12.97 -7.42 2.01
N ALA A 273 12.31 -7.54 3.15
CA ALA A 273 10.92 -7.93 3.25
C ALA A 273 10.06 -6.71 3.62
N VAL A 274 9.02 -6.47 2.84
CA VAL A 274 8.05 -5.38 3.05
C VAL A 274 6.63 -5.92 2.93
N SER A 275 5.67 -5.23 3.57
CA SER A 275 4.28 -5.67 3.67
C SER A 275 3.52 -5.65 2.34
N LYS A 276 4.03 -4.90 1.36
CA LYS A 276 3.54 -4.85 -0.02
C LYS A 276 4.71 -5.08 -0.95
N SER A 277 4.44 -5.66 -2.13
CA SER A 277 5.45 -5.73 -3.18
C SER A 277 5.90 -4.32 -3.59
N CYS A 278 7.09 -4.20 -4.15
CA CYS A 278 7.59 -2.89 -4.55
C CYS A 278 6.74 -2.27 -5.64
N CYS A 279 6.49 -0.97 -5.49
CA CYS A 279 6.01 -0.17 -6.59
C CYS A 279 7.05 -0.08 -7.71
N TYR A 280 6.64 0.37 -8.89
CA TYR A 280 7.49 0.50 -10.06
C TYR A 280 8.76 1.31 -9.77
N LEU A 281 8.65 2.43 -9.06
CA LEU A 281 9.76 3.34 -8.77
C LEU A 281 10.73 2.78 -7.74
N CYS A 282 10.18 2.15 -6.69
CA CYS A 282 10.99 1.39 -5.73
C CYS A 282 11.76 0.28 -6.46
N GLY A 283 11.11 -0.40 -7.40
CA GLY A 283 11.72 -1.43 -8.25
C GLY A 283 12.84 -0.88 -9.14
N LEU A 284 12.61 0.26 -9.83
CA LEU A 284 13.62 0.89 -10.68
C LEU A 284 14.82 1.39 -9.88
N TYR A 285 14.57 2.03 -8.73
CA TYR A 285 15.67 2.49 -7.87
C TYR A 285 16.47 1.31 -7.34
N LEU A 286 15.80 0.23 -6.92
CA LEU A 286 16.47 -1.02 -6.54
C LEU A 286 17.33 -1.58 -7.69
N ASP A 287 16.80 -1.60 -8.92
CA ASP A 287 17.57 -2.08 -10.09
C ASP A 287 18.80 -1.22 -10.34
N PHE A 288 18.70 0.11 -10.15
CA PHE A 288 19.86 0.99 -10.18
C PHE A 288 20.87 0.63 -9.10
N VAL A 289 20.44 0.47 -7.85
CA VAL A 289 21.30 0.13 -6.70
C VAL A 289 22.02 -1.19 -6.94
N ILE A 290 21.33 -2.22 -7.42
CA ILE A 290 21.93 -3.52 -7.78
C ILE A 290 22.97 -3.36 -8.90
N LYS A 291 22.70 -2.55 -9.92
CA LYS A 291 23.67 -2.24 -10.99
C LYS A 291 24.92 -1.50 -10.48
N GLN A 292 24.84 -0.82 -9.35
CA GLN A 292 26.00 -0.21 -8.68
C GLN A 292 26.80 -1.19 -7.82
N GLY A 293 26.45 -2.49 -7.82
CA GLY A 293 27.21 -3.56 -7.16
C GLY A 293 26.66 -4.04 -5.81
N TYR A 294 25.53 -3.50 -5.35
CA TYR A 294 24.92 -3.95 -4.10
C TYR A 294 24.18 -5.29 -4.26
N ASN A 295 24.42 -6.23 -3.35
CA ASN A 295 23.78 -7.54 -3.36
C ASN A 295 22.48 -7.53 -2.55
N ILE A 296 21.38 -7.08 -3.18
CA ILE A 296 20.08 -6.91 -2.52
C ILE A 296 19.02 -7.76 -3.22
N ALA A 297 18.29 -8.54 -2.43
CA ALA A 297 17.10 -9.27 -2.86
C ALA A 297 15.84 -8.69 -2.20
N ILE A 298 14.71 -8.69 -2.91
CA ILE A 298 13.44 -8.18 -2.40
C ILE A 298 12.30 -9.18 -2.66
N TYR A 299 11.28 -9.14 -1.79
CA TYR A 299 10.14 -10.05 -1.81
C TYR A 299 9.31 -10.03 -3.12
N GLY A 300 9.24 -8.90 -3.82
CA GLY A 300 8.53 -8.84 -5.11
C GLY A 300 8.33 -7.42 -5.65
N LYS A 301 7.83 -7.30 -6.88
CA LYS A 301 7.47 -6.03 -7.55
C LYS A 301 6.05 -6.15 -8.12
N HIS A 302 5.16 -5.22 -7.81
CA HIS A 302 3.78 -5.20 -8.36
C HIS A 302 3.59 -4.19 -9.50
N MET A 303 4.66 -3.48 -9.92
CA MET A 303 4.72 -2.56 -11.08
C MET A 303 3.73 -1.39 -11.08
N LYS A 304 2.95 -1.17 -10.02
CA LYS A 304 2.09 0.03 -9.92
C LYS A 304 2.93 1.25 -9.61
N LEU A 305 2.47 2.38 -10.11
CA LEU A 305 3.12 3.66 -9.92
C LEU A 305 2.24 4.55 -9.06
N TYR A 306 2.80 5.06 -7.97
CA TYR A 306 2.07 5.89 -7.02
C TYR A 306 2.44 7.35 -7.25
N SER A 307 1.44 8.22 -7.37
CA SER A 307 1.65 9.65 -7.64
C SER A 307 2.33 10.38 -6.49
N ARG A 308 2.12 9.95 -5.24
CA ARG A 308 2.64 10.61 -4.03
C ARG A 308 3.92 9.93 -3.53
N TRP A 309 5.05 10.24 -4.13
CA TRP A 309 6.32 9.55 -3.93
C TRP A 309 7.49 10.52 -3.69
N ILE A 310 8.43 10.17 -2.80
CA ILE A 310 9.64 10.96 -2.50
C ILE A 310 10.89 10.22 -2.96
N PHE A 311 11.84 10.95 -3.56
CA PHE A 311 13.16 10.45 -3.90
C PHE A 311 14.01 10.21 -2.66
N PRO A 312 14.63 9.03 -2.49
CA PRO A 312 15.46 8.76 -1.32
C PRO A 312 16.68 9.68 -1.31
N HIS A 313 16.99 10.20 -0.12
CA HIS A 313 18.23 10.93 0.10
C HIS A 313 19.36 9.98 0.51
N VAL A 314 20.45 9.99 -0.26
CA VAL A 314 21.72 9.31 0.05
C VAL A 314 22.80 10.37 0.25
N ASP A 315 23.77 10.14 1.13
CA ASP A 315 24.82 11.12 1.46
C ASP A 315 25.77 11.39 0.28
N ASN A 316 25.89 10.43 -0.65
CA ASN A 316 26.72 10.54 -1.83
C ASN A 316 25.99 11.29 -2.97
N ASN A 317 26.43 12.52 -3.23
CA ASN A 317 25.87 13.39 -4.27
C ASN A 317 25.98 12.81 -5.69
N ASP A 318 27.11 12.19 -6.05
CA ASP A 318 27.25 11.55 -7.37
C ASP A 318 26.26 10.39 -7.53
N PHE A 319 26.09 9.59 -6.48
CA PHE A 319 25.09 8.51 -6.46
C PHE A 319 23.68 9.06 -6.64
N ASN A 320 23.32 10.14 -5.93
CA ASN A 320 22.04 10.83 -6.10
C ASN A 320 21.85 11.31 -7.53
N THR A 321 22.84 12.01 -8.11
CA THR A 321 22.74 12.54 -9.47
C THR A 321 22.56 11.44 -10.51
N ARG A 322 23.31 10.34 -10.40
CA ARG A 322 23.21 9.22 -11.35
C ARG A 322 21.91 8.44 -11.20
N SER A 323 21.46 8.17 -9.97
CA SER A 323 20.19 7.49 -9.73
C SER A 323 18.99 8.34 -10.16
N LEU A 324 19.05 9.66 -9.90
CA LEU A 324 18.09 10.64 -10.37
C LEU A 324 17.95 10.60 -11.90
N LYS A 325 19.08 10.75 -12.60
CA LYS A 325 19.12 10.72 -14.06
C LYS A 325 18.54 9.42 -14.59
N PHE A 326 18.93 8.28 -14.01
CA PHE A 326 18.41 6.97 -14.39
C PHE A 326 16.88 6.86 -14.23
N LEU A 327 16.33 7.32 -13.09
CA LEU A 327 14.87 7.30 -12.87
C LEU A 327 14.14 8.21 -13.86
N LEU A 328 14.62 9.44 -14.07
CA LEU A 328 14.00 10.41 -14.97
C LEU A 328 14.01 9.93 -16.42
N GLU A 329 15.11 9.34 -16.89
CA GLU A 329 15.19 8.77 -18.25
C GLU A 329 14.17 7.64 -18.44
N ASN A 330 14.02 6.76 -17.45
CA ASN A 330 13.02 5.69 -17.51
C ASN A 330 11.59 6.24 -17.45
N LEU A 331 11.31 7.22 -16.59
CA LEU A 331 9.99 7.85 -16.50
C LEU A 331 9.61 8.58 -17.79
N ASN A 332 10.52 9.39 -18.33
CA ASN A 332 10.31 10.13 -19.58
C ASN A 332 10.00 9.17 -20.73
N ARG A 333 10.77 8.07 -20.86
CA ARG A 333 10.52 7.04 -21.87
C ARG A 333 9.11 6.47 -21.78
N ILE A 334 8.61 6.25 -20.56
CA ILE A 334 7.27 5.67 -20.40
C ILE A 334 6.18 6.71 -20.66
N ILE A 335 6.37 7.96 -20.21
CA ILE A 335 5.45 9.06 -20.49
C ILE A 335 5.34 9.27 -22.00
N GLU A 336 6.48 9.39 -22.68
CA GLU A 336 6.56 9.54 -24.13
C GLU A 336 5.93 8.35 -24.86
N LYS A 337 6.24 7.12 -24.44
CA LYS A 337 5.62 5.91 -25.01
C LYS A 337 4.10 5.89 -24.84
N ASN A 338 3.59 6.31 -23.68
CA ASN A 338 2.15 6.36 -23.40
C ASN A 338 1.45 7.50 -24.15
N LEU A 339 2.15 8.58 -24.46
CA LEU A 339 1.63 9.70 -25.27
C LEU A 339 1.64 9.39 -26.77
N ASN A 340 2.71 8.75 -27.26
CA ASN A 340 2.92 8.48 -28.68
C ASN A 340 2.24 7.20 -29.15
N ASN A 341 2.15 6.19 -28.29
CA ASN A 341 1.49 4.93 -28.62
C ASN A 341 0.36 4.68 -27.63
N HIS A 342 -0.80 4.30 -28.14
CA HIS A 342 -1.85 3.64 -27.37
C HIS A 342 -1.40 2.22 -26.96
N ILE A 343 -0.22 2.06 -26.33
CA ILE A 343 0.29 0.76 -25.90
C ILE A 343 -0.38 0.37 -24.58
N LYS A 344 -0.78 -0.91 -24.49
CA LYS A 344 -1.33 -1.53 -23.26
C LYS A 344 -0.45 -1.15 -22.06
N SER A 345 -1.08 -0.74 -20.98
CA SER A 345 -0.45 -0.45 -19.69
C SER A 345 0.52 -1.55 -19.29
N LEU A 346 1.53 -1.23 -18.48
CA LEU A 346 2.34 -2.29 -17.85
C LEU A 346 1.38 -3.12 -16.97
N PRO A 347 1.27 -4.45 -17.16
CA PRO A 347 0.40 -5.26 -16.35
C PRO A 347 0.85 -5.16 -14.88
N ALA A 348 -0.02 -4.64 -14.03
CA ALA A 348 0.24 -4.46 -12.62
C ALA A 348 -0.30 -5.64 -11.81
N GLY A 349 0.54 -6.21 -10.97
CA GLY A 349 0.11 -7.25 -10.03
C GLY A 349 -0.66 -6.67 -8.84
N PRO A 350 -1.32 -7.51 -8.04
CA PRO A 350 -1.91 -7.09 -6.76
C PRO A 350 -0.82 -6.56 -5.81
N ASP A 351 -1.18 -5.61 -4.93
CA ASP A 351 -0.25 -4.97 -3.98
C ASP A 351 0.47 -5.98 -3.07
N SER A 352 -0.20 -7.10 -2.81
CA SER A 352 0.27 -8.23 -2.01
C SER A 352 -0.41 -9.49 -2.54
N PRO A 353 0.20 -10.68 -2.38
CA PRO A 353 -0.45 -11.96 -2.72
C PRO A 353 -1.69 -12.25 -1.87
N GLY A 354 -2.07 -11.35 -0.96
CA GLY A 354 -3.45 -11.20 -0.51
C GLY A 354 -3.96 -12.42 0.22
N ASN A 355 -3.48 -12.64 1.45
CA ASN A 355 -4.24 -13.33 2.49
C ASN A 355 -3.62 -12.94 3.85
N SER A 356 -4.36 -12.19 4.66
CA SER A 356 -4.09 -12.18 6.10
C SER A 356 -4.24 -13.63 6.57
N PRO A 357 -3.28 -14.20 7.31
CA PRO A 357 -3.40 -15.56 7.79
C PRO A 357 -4.71 -15.69 8.56
N ASP A 358 -5.47 -16.73 8.25
CA ASP A 358 -6.63 -17.08 9.05
C ASP A 358 -6.17 -17.34 10.48
N PRO A 359 -6.92 -16.87 11.48
CA PRO A 359 -6.57 -17.22 12.85
C PRO A 359 -6.65 -18.73 13.07
N TYR A 360 -5.58 -19.32 13.59
CA TYR A 360 -5.57 -20.76 13.92
C TYR A 360 -6.44 -21.04 15.16
N ASN A 361 -7.16 -22.16 15.13
CA ASN A 361 -7.64 -22.84 16.35
C ASN A 361 -6.46 -23.61 16.92
N SER A 362 -5.84 -23.12 17.99
CA SER A 362 -5.02 -23.96 18.85
C SER A 362 -5.65 -23.95 20.23
N ASP A 363 -6.16 -25.11 20.66
CA ASP A 363 -6.71 -25.34 21.99
C ASP A 363 -5.68 -25.15 23.12
N ASP A 364 -4.40 -24.93 22.80
CA ASP A 364 -3.29 -24.69 23.74
C ASP A 364 -3.33 -23.32 24.46
N ASP A 365 -4.48 -22.66 24.46
CA ASP A 365 -4.68 -21.25 24.77
C ASP A 365 -4.55 -20.88 26.27
N VAL A 366 -3.98 -21.76 27.10
CA VAL A 366 -3.87 -21.61 28.56
C VAL A 366 -2.42 -21.70 29.07
N TYR A 367 -1.53 -22.46 28.44
CA TYR A 367 -0.27 -22.85 29.11
C TYR A 367 0.92 -21.89 28.91
N GLU A 368 1.07 -21.22 27.75
CA GLU A 368 2.32 -20.48 27.48
C GLU A 368 2.34 -18.99 27.90
N TYR A 369 1.23 -18.45 28.42
CA TYR A 369 1.22 -17.09 29.00
C TYR A 369 1.12 -17.07 30.53
N ALA A 370 0.79 -18.22 31.16
CA ALA A 370 0.75 -18.38 32.62
C ALA A 370 2.13 -18.21 33.28
N LYS A 371 3.22 -18.25 32.50
CA LYS A 371 4.58 -17.99 32.99
C LYS A 371 4.95 -16.50 32.99
N PHE A 372 4.17 -15.63 32.35
CA PHE A 372 4.52 -14.22 32.20
C PHE A 372 3.64 -13.25 33.00
N ASN A 373 2.55 -13.69 33.63
CA ASN A 373 1.86 -12.96 34.71
C ASN A 373 0.92 -13.90 35.47
N GLY A 374 1.09 -13.97 36.79
CA GLY A 374 0.33 -14.83 37.70
C GLY A 374 -1.17 -14.55 37.70
N LEU A 375 -1.93 -15.34 36.95
CA LEU A 375 -3.39 -15.38 36.97
C LEU A 375 -3.82 -16.82 37.26
N ASN A 376 -3.59 -17.25 38.50
CA ASN A 376 -4.42 -18.28 39.11
C ASN A 376 -5.69 -17.60 39.59
N ASN A 377 -6.82 -18.09 39.06
CA ASN A 377 -8.20 -18.03 39.55
C ASN A 377 -9.08 -17.59 38.38
N TYR A 378 -9.77 -18.53 37.74
CA TYR A 378 -11.19 -18.76 37.94
C TYR A 378 -11.62 -19.98 37.12
N THR A 379 -12.15 -20.94 37.84
CA THR A 379 -12.74 -22.19 37.40
C THR A 379 -13.96 -21.93 36.51
N LEU A 380 -14.07 -22.69 35.43
CA LEU A 380 -15.33 -22.87 34.72
C LEU A 380 -16.38 -23.37 35.72
N ILE A 381 -17.52 -22.68 35.79
CA ILE A 381 -18.74 -23.24 36.37
C ILE A 381 -19.70 -23.51 35.21
N ASN A 382 -20.25 -24.71 35.25
CA ASN A 382 -21.07 -25.42 34.27
C ASN A 382 -22.17 -24.61 33.59
#